data_AF-K9PDR1-F1
#
_entry.id   AF-K9PDR1-F1
#
_cell.length_a   1.000
_cell.length_b   1.000
_cell.length_c   1.000
_cell.angle_alpha   90.00
_cell.angle_beta   90.00
_cell.angle_gamma   90.00
#
_symmetry.space_group_name_H-M   'P 1'
#
loop_
_entity.id
_entity.type
_entity.pdbx_description
1 polymer ?
#
loop_
_entity_poly.entity_id
_entity_poly.type
_entity_poly.pdbx_seq_one_letter_code
_entity_poly.pdbx_strand_id
1 'polypeptide(L)'
;MQNTANVEKPGVTALTAINTAKVLTIGLLVVFAVIFGIQDLRQVIYLCLHIGYCLWWLLEQWFYPQRRQLFNEPMGVSGFIFVLLFVGIFYTLPGYLAFTNPVPLSMTEAAIALPLYTFGTLINATADVQKLTAKQYGAGLVSDGIWRFSRNINYFGDLLRYLSFSVVAGSPWAYLVPVAVLFASLQRMSQKDQSMSSKYPDYTEYQKSTSRLIPFIW
;
A
#
# COMPACT_ATOMS: atom_id res chain seq x y z
N MET A 1 -12.44 -25.27 -41.14
CA MET A 1 -11.61 -24.05 -41.31
C MET A 1 -11.74 -23.22 -40.05
N GLN A 2 -10.64 -22.56 -39.67
CA GLN A 2 -10.29 -22.12 -38.32
C GLN A 2 -11.41 -21.41 -37.54
N ASN A 3 -11.72 -21.97 -36.37
CA ASN A 3 -12.36 -21.24 -35.29
C ASN A 3 -11.30 -20.26 -34.78
N THR A 4 -11.44 -18.98 -35.11
CA THR A 4 -10.59 -17.91 -34.58
C THR A 4 -10.81 -17.86 -33.08
N ALA A 5 -9.95 -18.55 -32.34
CA ALA A 5 -9.71 -18.26 -30.94
C ALA A 5 -9.45 -16.75 -30.87
N ASN A 6 -10.39 -16.02 -30.28
CA ASN A 6 -10.12 -14.71 -29.72
C ASN A 6 -9.01 -14.92 -28.71
N VAL A 7 -7.77 -14.77 -29.16
CA VAL A 7 -6.63 -14.52 -28.29
C VAL A 7 -6.96 -13.17 -27.65
N GLU A 8 -7.58 -13.22 -26.47
CA GLU A 8 -7.72 -12.05 -25.62
C GLU A 8 -6.34 -11.40 -25.56
N LYS A 9 -6.23 -10.18 -26.13
CA LYS A 9 -5.04 -9.36 -25.93
C LYS A 9 -4.77 -9.35 -24.44
N PRO A 10 -3.53 -9.58 -23.96
CA PRO A 10 -3.23 -9.46 -22.54
C PRO A 10 -3.50 -8.00 -22.17
N GLY A 11 -4.70 -7.75 -21.65
CA GLY A 11 -5.15 -6.42 -21.28
C GLY A 11 -4.30 -5.93 -20.13
N VAL A 12 -4.01 -4.63 -20.12
CA VAL A 12 -3.35 -4.00 -18.98
C VAL A 12 -4.20 -4.23 -17.73
N THR A 13 -3.64 -4.84 -16.70
CA THR A 13 -4.35 -5.14 -15.45
C THR A 13 -4.14 -4.06 -14.41
N ALA A 14 -4.97 -4.03 -13.37
CA ALA A 14 -4.75 -3.17 -12.20
C ALA A 14 -3.35 -3.35 -11.60
N LEU A 15 -2.88 -4.59 -11.50
CA LEU A 15 -1.53 -4.93 -11.03
C LEU A 15 -0.44 -4.33 -11.92
N THR A 16 -0.60 -4.40 -13.23
CA THR A 16 0.36 -3.83 -14.20
C THR A 16 0.50 -2.32 -13.99
N ALA A 17 -0.60 -1.61 -13.78
CA ALA A 17 -0.55 -0.17 -13.53
C ALA A 17 0.05 0.18 -12.17
N ILE A 18 -0.27 -0.58 -11.12
CA ILE A 18 0.31 -0.35 -9.79
C ILE A 18 1.82 -0.59 -9.85
N ASN A 19 2.28 -1.66 -10.50
CA ASN A 19 3.71 -1.93 -10.69
C ASN A 19 4.40 -0.81 -11.47
N THR A 20 3.78 -0.34 -12.56
CA THR A 20 4.29 0.79 -13.34
C THR A 20 4.34 2.07 -12.50
N ALA A 21 3.32 2.32 -11.69
CA ALA A 21 3.29 3.44 -10.76
C ALA A 21 4.41 3.36 -9.72
N LYS A 22 4.71 2.17 -9.16
CA LYS A 22 5.84 2.00 -8.22
C LYS A 22 7.18 2.31 -8.88
N VAL A 23 7.39 1.87 -10.12
CA VAL A 23 8.61 2.20 -10.87
C VAL A 23 8.70 3.69 -11.14
N LEU A 24 7.59 4.32 -11.54
CA LEU A 24 7.51 5.77 -11.73
C LEU A 24 7.83 6.53 -10.44
N THR A 25 7.26 6.12 -9.31
CA THR A 25 7.56 6.68 -7.98
C THR A 25 9.04 6.60 -7.66
N ILE A 26 9.67 5.44 -7.84
CA ILE A 26 11.12 5.29 -7.63
C ILE A 26 11.89 6.26 -8.53
N GLY A 27 11.55 6.33 -9.83
CA GLY A 27 12.19 7.23 -10.78
C GLY A 27 12.09 8.70 -10.37
N LEU A 28 10.90 9.15 -9.94
CA LEU A 28 10.68 10.52 -9.47
C LEU A 28 11.48 10.84 -8.20
N LEU A 29 11.57 9.91 -7.26
CA LEU A 29 12.36 10.10 -6.04
C LEU A 29 13.87 10.17 -6.35
N VAL A 30 14.36 9.39 -7.32
CA VAL A 30 15.74 9.50 -7.81
C VAL A 30 15.96 10.84 -8.51
N VAL A 31 15.00 11.31 -9.31
CA VAL A 31 15.05 12.64 -9.93
C VAL A 31 15.11 13.74 -8.87
N PHE A 32 14.34 13.64 -7.78
CA PHE A 32 14.44 14.58 -6.66
C PHE A 32 15.84 14.58 -6.03
N ALA A 33 16.43 13.40 -5.82
CA ALA A 33 17.79 13.30 -5.30
C ALA A 33 18.84 13.94 -6.23
N VAL A 34 18.67 13.83 -7.55
CA VAL A 34 19.58 14.44 -8.54
C VAL A 34 19.38 15.95 -8.64
N ILE A 35 18.14 16.44 -8.62
CA ILE A 35 17.83 17.86 -8.80
C ILE A 35 18.06 18.67 -7.52
N PHE A 36 17.58 18.20 -6.38
CA PHE A 36 17.65 18.93 -5.10
C PHE A 36 18.88 18.56 -4.26
N GLY A 37 19.52 17.43 -4.56
CA GLY A 37 20.65 16.91 -3.79
C GLY A 37 20.22 16.26 -2.46
N ILE A 38 21.19 15.63 -1.81
CA ILE A 38 21.03 15.06 -0.46
C ILE A 38 21.82 15.95 0.49
N GLN A 39 21.12 16.66 1.37
CA GLN A 39 21.72 17.64 2.27
C GLN A 39 21.84 17.09 3.70
N ASP A 40 20.88 16.26 4.11
CA ASP A 40 20.82 15.73 5.47
C ASP A 40 20.16 14.34 5.52
N LEU A 41 20.01 13.82 6.75
CA LEU A 41 19.44 12.50 7.00
C LEU A 41 17.97 12.39 6.56
N ARG A 42 17.23 13.51 6.46
CA ARG A 42 15.83 13.55 6.00
C ARG A 42 15.67 12.91 4.63
N GLN A 43 16.46 13.32 3.65
CA GLN A 43 16.35 12.79 2.28
C GLN A 43 16.81 11.34 2.22
N VAL A 44 17.91 11.00 2.92
CA VAL A 44 18.42 9.62 2.98
C VAL A 44 17.36 8.68 3.56
N ILE A 45 16.80 9.00 4.72
CA ILE A 45 15.75 8.19 5.34
C ILE A 45 14.53 8.13 4.43
N TYR A 46 14.07 9.26 3.88
CA TYR A 46 12.90 9.26 3.00
C TYR A 46 13.08 8.32 1.81
N LEU A 47 14.22 8.37 1.13
CA LEU A 47 14.54 7.46 0.02
C LEU A 47 14.54 6.00 0.50
N CYS A 48 15.25 5.68 1.59
CA CYS A 48 15.32 4.33 2.13
C CYS A 48 13.93 3.74 2.42
N LEU A 49 13.05 4.52 3.04
CA LEU A 49 11.71 4.06 3.39
C LEU A 49 10.80 3.94 2.15
N HIS A 50 10.72 4.97 1.31
CA HIS A 50 9.74 4.97 0.21
C HIS A 50 10.20 4.12 -0.98
N ILE A 51 11.47 4.17 -1.38
CA ILE A 51 12.01 3.28 -2.42
C ILE A 51 12.02 1.84 -1.90
N GLY A 52 12.42 1.61 -0.64
CA GLY A 52 12.41 0.28 -0.03
C GLY A 52 11.02 -0.37 -0.07
N TYR A 53 9.97 0.39 0.26
CA TYR A 53 8.59 -0.08 0.12
C TYR A 53 8.21 -0.41 -1.33
N CYS A 54 8.55 0.46 -2.29
CA CYS A 54 8.24 0.22 -3.70
C CYS A 54 8.96 -1.02 -4.24
N LEU A 55 10.23 -1.21 -3.86
CA LEU A 55 11.00 -2.40 -4.21
C LEU A 55 10.40 -3.65 -3.57
N TRP A 56 10.04 -3.60 -2.29
CA TRP A 56 9.40 -4.73 -1.61
C TRP A 56 8.10 -5.14 -2.32
N TRP A 57 7.24 -4.19 -2.68
CA TRP A 57 6.01 -4.47 -3.45
C TRP A 57 6.28 -5.23 -4.76
N LEU A 58 7.35 -4.88 -5.47
CA LEU A 58 7.73 -5.52 -6.74
C LEU A 58 8.35 -6.90 -6.50
N LEU A 59 9.24 -7.03 -5.52
CA LEU A 59 9.94 -8.27 -5.17
C LEU A 59 9.00 -9.33 -4.58
N GLU A 60 8.02 -8.91 -3.80
CA GLU A 60 7.11 -9.82 -3.12
C GLU A 60 6.27 -10.66 -4.10
N GLN A 61 5.96 -10.12 -5.28
CA GLN A 61 5.28 -10.85 -6.36
C GLN A 61 6.16 -11.93 -7.01
N TRP A 62 7.47 -11.84 -6.82
CA TRP A 62 8.41 -12.86 -7.24
C TRP A 62 8.53 -13.95 -6.17
N PHE A 63 8.64 -13.57 -4.89
CA PHE A 63 8.65 -14.52 -3.78
C PHE A 63 7.34 -15.30 -3.61
N TYR A 64 6.20 -14.64 -3.84
CA TYR A 64 4.86 -15.21 -3.71
C TYR A 64 4.08 -15.05 -5.02
N PRO A 65 4.27 -15.93 -6.01
CA PRO A 65 3.62 -15.80 -7.32
C PRO A 65 2.09 -15.73 -7.25
N GLN A 66 1.47 -16.33 -6.22
CA GLN A 66 0.03 -16.24 -5.99
C GLN A 66 -0.44 -14.78 -5.76
N ARG A 67 0.43 -13.87 -5.31
CA ARG A 67 0.10 -12.44 -5.22
C ARG A 67 -0.21 -11.82 -6.57
N ARG A 68 0.28 -12.38 -7.68
CA ARG A 68 -0.03 -11.85 -9.03
C ARG A 68 -1.50 -12.05 -9.42
N GLN A 69 -2.24 -12.89 -8.69
CA GLN A 69 -3.68 -13.02 -8.86
C GLN A 69 -4.45 -11.88 -8.18
N LEU A 70 -3.82 -11.14 -7.26
CA LEU A 70 -4.39 -9.93 -6.68
C LEU A 70 -4.29 -8.79 -7.68
N PHE A 71 -5.35 -7.99 -7.80
CA PHE A 71 -5.43 -6.88 -8.76
C PHE A 71 -5.29 -7.32 -10.22
N ASN A 72 -5.70 -8.55 -10.56
CA ASN A 72 -5.61 -9.08 -11.92
C ASN A 72 -6.82 -8.73 -12.79
N GLU A 73 -7.73 -7.90 -12.31
CA GLU A 73 -8.84 -7.37 -13.09
C GLU A 73 -8.34 -6.52 -14.28
N PRO A 74 -8.98 -6.65 -15.47
CA PRO A 74 -8.64 -5.85 -16.63
C PRO A 74 -8.96 -4.38 -16.35
N MET A 75 -8.10 -3.48 -16.84
CA MET A 75 -8.23 -2.06 -16.60
C MET A 75 -8.13 -1.26 -17.89
N GLY A 76 -9.07 -0.33 -18.06
CA GLY A 76 -9.06 0.62 -19.16
C GLY A 76 -7.96 1.66 -19.04
N VAL A 77 -7.68 2.34 -20.16
CA VAL A 77 -6.64 3.38 -20.26
C VAL A 77 -6.84 4.52 -19.24
N SER A 78 -8.08 4.94 -19.01
CA SER A 78 -8.39 5.98 -18.02
C SER A 78 -8.02 5.56 -16.59
N GLY A 79 -8.34 4.33 -16.20
CA GLY A 79 -7.95 3.77 -14.90
C GLY A 79 -6.43 3.64 -14.76
N PHE A 80 -5.75 3.22 -15.83
CA PHE A 80 -4.30 3.15 -15.86
C PHE A 80 -3.65 4.53 -15.63
N ILE A 81 -4.07 5.54 -16.38
CA ILE A 81 -3.59 6.92 -16.23
C ILE A 81 -3.88 7.43 -14.82
N PHE A 82 -5.08 7.20 -14.29
CA PHE A 82 -5.43 7.58 -12.92
C PHE A 82 -4.49 6.96 -11.89
N VAL A 83 -4.18 5.67 -12.00
CA VAL A 83 -3.24 4.99 -11.09
C VAL A 83 -1.83 5.59 -11.20
N LEU A 84 -1.35 5.93 -12.41
CA LEU A 84 -0.05 6.58 -12.55
C LEU A 84 -0.04 7.97 -11.92
N LEU A 85 -1.06 8.80 -12.15
CA LEU A 85 -1.14 10.14 -11.57
C LEU A 85 -1.27 10.07 -10.04
N PHE A 86 -2.07 9.13 -9.53
CA PHE A 86 -2.38 9.07 -8.10
C PHE A 86 -1.31 8.31 -7.31
N VAL A 87 -1.04 7.05 -7.67
CA VAL A 87 -0.07 6.21 -6.97
C VAL A 87 1.36 6.54 -7.41
N GLY A 88 1.57 6.86 -8.69
CA GLY A 88 2.90 7.11 -9.24
C GLY A 88 3.44 8.50 -8.91
N ILE A 89 2.61 9.54 -9.06
CA ILE A 89 3.01 10.95 -8.88
C ILE A 89 2.52 11.53 -7.55
N PHE A 90 1.23 11.52 -7.26
CA PHE A 90 0.71 12.17 -6.05
C PHE A 90 1.31 11.58 -4.77
N TYR A 91 1.59 10.28 -4.72
CA TYR A 91 2.25 9.67 -3.56
C TYR A 91 3.70 10.10 -3.37
N THR A 92 4.35 10.73 -4.36
CA THR A 92 5.69 11.32 -4.18
C THR A 92 5.64 12.69 -3.53
N LEU A 93 4.45 13.25 -3.25
CA LEU A 93 4.31 14.56 -2.60
C LEU A 93 5.11 14.68 -1.27
N PRO A 94 5.04 13.72 -0.32
CA PRO A 94 5.85 13.78 0.89
C PRO A 94 7.36 13.73 0.57
N GLY A 95 7.74 13.09 -0.54
CA GLY A 95 9.14 13.02 -0.98
C GLY A 95 9.62 14.35 -1.50
N TYR A 96 8.85 14.97 -2.40
CA TYR A 96 9.12 16.34 -2.83
C TYR A 96 9.28 17.28 -1.62
N LEU A 97 8.34 17.22 -0.68
CA LEU A 97 8.38 18.03 0.54
C LEU A 97 9.60 17.71 1.41
N ALA A 98 10.01 16.45 1.55
CA ALA A 98 11.21 16.05 2.27
C ALA A 98 12.50 16.61 1.63
N PHE A 99 12.57 16.66 0.30
CA PHE A 99 13.71 17.19 -0.44
C PHE A 99 13.76 18.72 -0.44
N THR A 100 12.62 19.40 -0.36
CA THR A 100 12.56 20.86 -0.31
C THR A 100 12.47 21.42 1.12
N ASN A 101 12.49 20.58 2.15
CA ASN A 101 12.44 21.02 3.53
C ASN A 101 13.84 21.52 3.96
N PRO A 102 14.01 22.81 4.30
CA PRO A 102 15.30 23.34 4.73
C PRO A 102 15.67 22.93 6.16
N VAL A 103 14.74 22.35 6.92
CA VAL A 103 14.96 21.96 8.32
C VAL A 103 15.49 20.52 8.35
N PRO A 104 16.69 20.27 8.92
CA PRO A 104 17.22 18.92 9.07
C PRO A 104 16.26 18.01 9.82
N LEU A 105 16.34 16.69 9.59
CA LEU A 105 15.54 15.73 10.35
C LEU A 105 15.89 15.78 11.85
N SER A 106 14.89 16.05 12.68
CA SER A 106 15.04 16.00 14.13
C SER A 106 15.04 14.55 14.64
N MET A 107 15.67 14.33 15.81
CA MET A 107 15.63 13.04 16.48
C MET A 107 14.20 12.60 16.83
N THR A 108 13.32 13.54 17.14
CA THR A 108 11.90 13.26 17.42
C THR A 108 11.15 12.79 16.18
N GLU A 109 11.34 13.45 15.03
CA GLU A 109 10.75 12.99 13.78
C GLU A 109 11.25 11.58 13.42
N ALA A 110 12.56 11.32 13.55
CA ALA A 110 13.12 9.99 13.31
C ALA A 110 12.54 8.93 14.27
N ALA A 111 12.47 9.25 15.57
CA ALA A 111 11.95 8.36 16.60
C ALA A 111 10.46 8.02 16.42
N ILE A 112 9.69 8.86 15.73
CA ILE A 112 8.28 8.60 15.40
C ILE A 112 8.17 7.88 14.06
N ALA A 113 8.86 8.37 13.03
CA ALA A 113 8.74 7.87 11.67
C ALA A 113 9.23 6.42 11.53
N LEU A 114 10.37 6.07 12.13
CA LEU A 114 10.97 4.75 11.95
C LEU A 114 10.12 3.63 12.56
N PRO A 115 9.57 3.75 13.79
CA PRO A 115 8.61 2.77 14.30
C PRO A 115 7.34 2.69 13.46
N LEU A 116 6.76 3.82 13.03
CA LEU A 116 5.57 3.82 12.17
C LEU A 116 5.79 3.02 10.89
N TYR A 117 6.91 3.25 10.20
CA TYR A 117 7.25 2.50 9.00
C TYR A 117 7.50 1.03 9.28
N THR A 118 8.26 0.73 10.33
CA THR A 118 8.67 -0.64 10.67
C THR A 118 7.46 -1.48 11.05
N PHE A 119 6.65 -1.02 12.01
CA PHE A 119 5.43 -1.73 12.40
C PHE A 119 4.41 -1.77 11.27
N GLY A 120 4.23 -0.68 10.52
CA GLY A 120 3.34 -0.66 9.36
C GLY A 120 3.70 -1.72 8.32
N THR A 121 5.00 -1.87 8.04
CA THR A 121 5.52 -2.87 7.10
C THR A 121 5.41 -4.29 7.64
N LEU A 122 5.79 -4.53 8.89
CA LEU A 122 5.69 -5.85 9.53
C LEU A 122 4.23 -6.31 9.62
N ILE A 123 3.31 -5.44 10.00
CA ILE A 123 1.87 -5.73 10.08
C ILE A 123 1.34 -6.13 8.70
N ASN A 124 1.65 -5.33 7.68
CA ASN A 124 1.17 -5.58 6.31
C ASN A 124 1.72 -6.91 5.76
N ALA A 125 3.02 -7.14 5.87
CA ALA A 125 3.65 -8.38 5.41
C ALA A 125 3.13 -9.61 6.17
N THR A 126 3.00 -9.53 7.50
CA THR A 126 2.48 -10.64 8.32
C THR A 126 1.03 -10.96 7.97
N ALA A 127 0.19 -9.94 7.80
CA ALA A 127 -1.21 -10.12 7.44
C ALA A 127 -1.35 -10.80 6.07
N ASP A 128 -0.58 -10.36 5.09
CA ASP A 128 -0.61 -10.91 3.75
C ASP A 128 -0.06 -12.35 3.70
N VAL A 129 1.07 -12.64 4.36
CA VAL A 129 1.63 -14.00 4.45
C VAL A 129 0.67 -14.94 5.18
N GLN A 130 0.12 -14.55 6.34
CA GLN A 130 -0.84 -15.38 7.07
C GLN A 130 -2.06 -15.72 6.19
N LYS A 131 -2.63 -14.70 5.53
CA LYS A 131 -3.82 -14.88 4.69
C LYS A 131 -3.52 -15.74 3.46
N LEU A 132 -2.42 -15.49 2.77
CA LEU A 132 -2.01 -16.26 1.59
C LEU A 132 -1.79 -17.73 1.96
N THR A 133 -1.03 -18.00 3.01
CA THR A 133 -0.76 -19.35 3.50
C THR A 133 -2.05 -20.06 3.88
N ALA A 134 -2.92 -19.43 4.71
CA ALA A 134 -4.19 -20.02 5.09
C ALA A 134 -5.05 -20.38 3.86
N LYS A 135 -5.08 -19.50 2.85
CA LYS A 135 -5.81 -19.74 1.60
C LYS A 135 -5.24 -20.87 0.76
N GLN A 136 -3.91 -21.03 0.73
CA GLN A 136 -3.27 -22.16 0.04
C GLN A 136 -3.66 -23.50 0.66
N TYR A 137 -3.88 -23.55 1.98
CA TYR A 137 -4.35 -24.72 2.70
C TYR A 137 -5.89 -24.86 2.74
N GLY A 138 -6.61 -24.12 1.89
CA GLY A 138 -8.06 -24.28 1.73
C GLY A 138 -8.91 -23.58 2.80
N ALA A 139 -8.34 -22.67 3.60
CA ALA A 139 -9.10 -21.95 4.60
C ALA A 139 -10.23 -21.08 3.99
N GLY A 140 -11.39 -21.12 4.65
CA GLY A 140 -12.53 -20.23 4.41
C GLY A 140 -12.25 -18.80 4.85
N LEU A 141 -13.10 -18.22 5.69
CA LEU A 141 -12.82 -16.90 6.27
C LEU A 141 -11.57 -16.98 7.17
N VAL A 142 -10.62 -16.05 6.98
CA VAL A 142 -9.45 -15.92 7.85
C VAL A 142 -9.76 -14.84 8.88
N SER A 143 -9.96 -15.26 10.14
CA SER A 143 -10.40 -14.40 11.25
C SER A 143 -9.53 -14.54 12.50
N ASP A 144 -8.43 -15.30 12.43
CA ASP A 144 -7.53 -15.63 13.53
C ASP A 144 -6.20 -14.85 13.47
N GLY A 145 -5.29 -15.12 14.41
CA GLY A 145 -3.95 -14.52 14.42
C GLY A 145 -4.00 -12.99 14.45
N ILE A 146 -3.37 -12.34 13.46
CA ILE A 146 -3.39 -10.87 13.37
C ILE A 146 -4.74 -10.33 12.89
N TRP A 147 -5.49 -11.12 12.10
CA TRP A 147 -6.78 -10.74 11.54
C TRP A 147 -7.88 -10.67 12.61
N ARG A 148 -7.72 -11.28 13.79
CA ARG A 148 -8.68 -11.12 14.90
C ARG A 148 -8.69 -9.73 15.53
N PHE A 149 -7.66 -8.92 15.29
CA PHE A 149 -7.55 -7.58 15.85
C PHE A 149 -8.13 -6.52 14.92
N SER A 150 -8.09 -6.75 13.61
CA SER A 150 -8.72 -5.89 12.62
C SER A 150 -9.02 -6.64 11.32
N ARG A 151 -10.24 -6.43 10.80
CA ARG A 151 -10.71 -7.00 9.52
C ARG A 151 -9.93 -6.48 8.31
N ASN A 152 -9.24 -5.36 8.48
CA ASN A 152 -8.44 -4.68 7.46
C ASN A 152 -7.08 -4.26 8.03
N ILE A 153 -6.47 -5.14 8.82
CA ILE A 153 -5.20 -4.87 9.49
C ILE A 153 -4.05 -4.51 8.52
N ASN A 154 -4.07 -5.05 7.30
CA ASN A 154 -3.09 -4.70 6.27
C ASN A 154 -3.24 -3.22 5.80
N TYR A 155 -4.46 -2.70 5.73
CA TYR A 155 -4.73 -1.28 5.42
C TYR A 155 -4.29 -0.36 6.57
N PHE A 156 -4.42 -0.82 7.81
CA PHE A 156 -3.84 -0.10 8.96
C PHE A 156 -2.31 -0.04 8.85
N GLY A 157 -1.66 -1.15 8.48
CA GLY A 157 -0.23 -1.16 8.21
C GLY A 157 0.19 -0.20 7.10
N ASP A 158 -0.58 -0.11 6.02
CA ASP A 158 -0.35 0.87 4.95
C ASP A 158 -0.51 2.31 5.46
N LEU A 159 -1.53 2.61 6.25
CA LEU A 159 -1.74 3.93 6.83
C LEU A 159 -0.55 4.37 7.70
N LEU A 160 -0.03 3.48 8.56
CA LEU A 160 1.16 3.76 9.37
C LEU A 160 2.39 4.08 8.51
N ARG A 161 2.56 3.37 7.38
CA ARG A 161 3.66 3.61 6.44
C ARG A 161 3.58 5.00 5.81
N TYR A 162 2.40 5.39 5.34
CA TYR A 162 2.21 6.72 4.75
C TYR A 162 2.32 7.85 5.78
N LEU A 163 1.86 7.62 7.01
CA LEU A 163 2.10 8.55 8.13
C LEU A 163 3.60 8.72 8.41
N SER A 164 4.38 7.65 8.37
CA SER A 164 5.84 7.74 8.49
C SER A 164 6.45 8.65 7.43
N PHE A 165 6.05 8.50 6.16
CA PHE A 165 6.52 9.38 5.08
C PHE A 165 6.16 10.85 5.34
N SER A 166 4.96 11.13 5.85
CA SER A 166 4.54 12.49 6.20
C SER A 166 5.34 13.08 7.36
N VAL A 167 5.69 12.28 8.38
CA VAL A 167 6.55 12.70 9.48
C VAL A 167 7.96 13.03 8.96
N VAL A 168 8.56 12.16 8.13
CA VAL A 168 9.89 12.45 7.53
C VAL A 168 9.85 13.65 6.60
N ALA A 169 8.72 13.91 5.94
CA ALA A 169 8.58 15.12 5.11
C ALA A 169 8.64 16.42 5.92
N GLY A 170 8.24 16.39 7.20
CA GLY A 170 8.26 17.55 8.09
C GLY A 170 7.34 18.69 7.62
N SER A 171 6.26 18.37 6.89
CA SER A 171 5.34 19.34 6.31
C SER A 171 3.87 18.91 6.49
N PRO A 172 2.97 19.80 6.95
CA PRO A 172 1.54 19.49 7.06
C PRO A 172 0.92 19.02 5.74
N TRP A 173 1.39 19.54 4.61
CA TRP A 173 0.90 19.16 3.28
C TRP A 173 1.20 17.70 2.93
N ALA A 174 2.20 17.09 3.55
CA ALA A 174 2.53 15.69 3.33
C ALA A 174 1.43 14.75 3.86
N TYR A 175 0.57 15.21 4.79
CA TYR A 175 -0.52 14.42 5.36
C TYR A 175 -1.71 14.26 4.40
N LEU A 176 -1.73 14.98 3.27
CA LEU A 176 -2.72 14.76 2.21
C LEU A 176 -2.66 13.32 1.67
N VAL A 177 -1.47 12.70 1.62
CA VAL A 177 -1.31 11.33 1.14
C VAL A 177 -1.95 10.29 2.08
N PRO A 178 -1.60 10.20 3.38
CA PRO A 178 -2.26 9.24 4.27
C PRO A 178 -3.77 9.49 4.41
N VAL A 179 -4.24 10.75 4.34
CA VAL A 179 -5.68 11.05 4.29
C VAL A 179 -6.32 10.46 3.04
N ALA A 180 -5.71 10.64 1.87
CA ALA A 180 -6.22 10.08 0.62
C ALA A 180 -6.19 8.54 0.63
N VAL A 181 -5.14 7.92 1.19
CA VAL A 181 -5.03 6.48 1.41
C VAL A 181 -6.13 5.98 2.34
N LEU A 182 -6.43 6.71 3.43
CA LEU A 182 -7.51 6.38 4.33
C LEU A 182 -8.86 6.40 3.60
N PHE A 183 -9.19 7.46 2.87
CA PHE A 183 -10.44 7.53 2.11
C PHE A 183 -10.57 6.40 1.07
N ALA A 184 -9.50 6.13 0.31
CA ALA A 184 -9.49 5.00 -0.64
C ALA A 184 -9.68 3.66 0.08
N SER A 185 -9.08 3.50 1.26
CA SER A 185 -9.23 2.30 2.09
C SER A 185 -10.66 2.18 2.62
N LEU A 186 -11.29 3.26 3.10
CA LEU A 186 -12.67 3.27 3.56
C LEU A 186 -13.64 2.79 2.47
N GLN A 187 -13.48 3.29 1.25
CA GLN A 187 -14.29 2.86 0.10
C GLN A 187 -14.09 1.37 -0.21
N ARG A 188 -12.84 0.91 -0.27
CA ARG A 188 -12.51 -0.51 -0.53
C ARG A 188 -13.03 -1.42 0.59
N MET A 189 -12.96 -0.97 1.85
CA MET A 189 -13.49 -1.72 2.99
C MET A 189 -15.00 -1.88 2.91
N SER A 190 -15.74 -0.84 2.54
CA SER A 190 -17.20 -0.95 2.39
C SER A 190 -17.60 -1.92 1.28
N GLN A 191 -16.91 -1.89 0.13
CA GLN A 191 -17.14 -2.85 -0.97
C GLN A 191 -16.78 -4.29 -0.55
N LYS A 192 -15.65 -4.45 0.14
CA LYS A 192 -15.20 -5.73 0.69
C LYS A 192 -16.21 -6.27 1.70
N ASP A 193 -16.69 -5.46 2.63
CA ASP A 193 -17.63 -5.89 3.68
C ASP A 193 -18.92 -6.43 3.03
N GLN A 194 -19.46 -5.77 1.99
CA GLN A 194 -20.63 -6.26 1.25
C GLN A 194 -20.38 -7.63 0.60
N SER A 195 -19.27 -7.76 -0.14
CA SER A 195 -18.89 -9.02 -0.79
C SER A 195 -18.66 -10.16 0.20
N MET A 196 -18.04 -9.86 1.35
CA MET A 196 -17.71 -10.85 2.37
C MET A 196 -18.95 -11.34 3.11
N SER A 197 -19.90 -10.46 3.44
CA SER A 197 -21.18 -10.84 4.06
C SER A 197 -22.00 -11.78 3.16
N SER A 198 -21.93 -11.60 1.84
CA SER A 198 -22.60 -12.51 0.90
C SER A 198 -21.87 -13.86 0.74
N LYS A 199 -20.55 -13.88 0.91
CA LYS A 199 -19.70 -15.05 0.65
C LYS A 199 -19.53 -15.96 1.86
N TYR A 200 -19.50 -15.42 3.08
CA TYR A 200 -19.19 -16.17 4.29
C TYR A 200 -20.30 -15.98 5.33
N PRO A 201 -21.05 -17.05 5.69
CA PRO A 201 -22.12 -16.98 6.70
C PRO A 201 -21.62 -16.42 8.04
N ASP A 202 -20.43 -16.83 8.47
CA ASP A 202 -19.85 -16.47 9.77
C ASP A 202 -19.25 -15.04 9.79
N TYR A 203 -19.26 -14.32 8.66
CA TYR A 203 -18.68 -12.99 8.58
C TYR A 203 -19.36 -11.99 9.51
N THR A 204 -20.67 -12.10 9.68
CA THR A 204 -21.45 -11.22 10.57
C THR A 204 -20.98 -11.33 12.03
N GLU A 205 -20.63 -12.54 12.48
CA GLU A 205 -20.08 -12.74 13.83
C GLU A 205 -18.67 -12.14 13.95
N TYR A 206 -17.83 -12.37 12.93
CA TYR A 206 -16.51 -11.76 12.85
C TYR A 206 -16.55 -10.23 12.88
N GLN A 207 -17.54 -9.59 12.26
CA GLN A 207 -17.72 -8.14 12.31
C GLN A 207 -18.03 -7.61 13.71
N LYS A 208 -18.73 -8.40 14.54
CA LYS A 208 -19.10 -8.00 15.91
C LYS A 208 -17.94 -8.09 16.89
N SER A 209 -17.04 -9.05 16.68
CA SER A 209 -15.92 -9.33 17.60
C SER A 209 -14.61 -8.65 17.21
N THR A 210 -14.52 -8.06 16.00
CA THR A 210 -13.26 -7.56 15.44
C THR A 210 -13.38 -6.14 14.89
N SER A 211 -12.44 -5.27 15.28
CA SER A 211 -12.34 -3.90 14.75
C SER A 211 -12.26 -3.88 13.21
N ARG A 212 -12.75 -2.81 12.61
CA ARG A 212 -12.80 -2.58 11.17
C ARG A 212 -11.43 -2.24 10.60
N LEU A 213 -10.68 -1.32 11.20
CA LEU A 213 -9.40 -0.82 10.72
C LEU A 213 -8.35 -0.70 11.83
N ILE A 214 -8.59 0.14 12.84
CA ILE A 214 -7.65 0.44 13.92
C ILE A 214 -7.90 -0.55 15.06
N PRO A 215 -6.93 -1.43 15.36
CA PRO A 215 -7.06 -2.42 16.43
C PRO A 215 -7.52 -1.79 17.75
N PHE A 216 -8.50 -2.42 18.40
CA PHE A 216 -9.05 -2.02 19.72
C PHE A 216 -9.79 -0.68 19.75
N ILE A 217 -9.89 0.04 18.62
CA ILE A 217 -10.53 1.36 18.55
C ILE A 217 -11.71 1.33 17.58
N TRP A 218 -11.46 1.02 16.31
CA TRP A 218 -12.49 1.09 15.29
C TRP A 218 -12.31 0.12 14.16
#